data_AF-A0A820PXZ2-F1
#
_entry.id   AF-A0A820PXZ2-F1
#
_cell.length_a   1.000
_cell.length_b   1.000
_cell.length_c   1.000
_cell.angle_alpha   90.00
_cell.angle_beta   90.00
_cell.angle_gamma   90.00
#
_symmetry.space_group_name_H-M   'P 1'
#
loop_
_entity.id
_entity.type
_entity.pdbx_description
1 polymer ?
#
loop_
_entity_poly.entity_id
_entity_poly.type
_entity_poly.pdbx_seq_one_letter_code
_entity_poly.pdbx_strand_id
1 'polypeptide(L)'
;MATATATTTNIHSGRYRSDNDIEKYRLELNWTKILDKLKTIKVSEYVKFLDGEAQLEYYLQQYPLTDSRHIEQSRNDLNSVENLLKSGLSYNLFDGQCLLAKLYYAQARYDQCLTYVNLALNSIPNDIKDQPNRSSLLLAEIYALNGLLLEKRKNNLIETIKSFDDSCKLSQTYYAAVEKSKHLSNDNLDIENSLI
;
A
#
# COMPACT_ATOMS: atom_id res chain seq x y z
N MET A 1 -50.35 2.30 30.86
CA MET A 1 -48.89 2.08 30.87
C MET A 1 -48.53 1.33 29.61
N ALA A 2 -47.93 2.00 28.63
CA ALA A 2 -47.48 1.40 27.37
C ALA A 2 -45.96 1.22 27.43
N THR A 3 -45.49 -0.02 27.29
CA THR A 3 -44.07 -0.38 27.19
C THR A 3 -43.62 -0.25 25.75
N ALA A 4 -42.65 0.65 25.50
CA ALA A 4 -42.01 0.82 24.21
C ALA A 4 -40.89 -0.21 24.04
N THR A 5 -41.00 -1.04 23.00
CA THR A 5 -39.95 -1.95 22.53
C THR A 5 -38.94 -1.18 21.68
N ALA A 6 -37.68 -1.17 22.11
CA ALA A 6 -36.57 -0.59 21.34
C ALA A 6 -36.17 -1.53 20.20
N THR A 7 -36.26 -1.04 18.96
CA THR A 7 -35.76 -1.70 17.76
C THR A 7 -34.25 -1.49 17.66
N THR A 8 -33.46 -2.52 17.99
CA THR A 8 -32.02 -2.53 17.78
C THR A 8 -31.72 -2.69 16.29
N THR A 9 -31.42 -1.59 15.61
CA THR A 9 -30.97 -1.61 14.21
C THR A 9 -29.53 -2.12 14.08
N ASN A 10 -29.40 -3.22 13.35
CA ASN A 10 -28.20 -3.99 13.06
C ASN A 10 -27.28 -3.26 12.03
N ILE A 11 -26.65 -2.15 12.44
CA ILE A 11 -25.83 -1.29 11.56
C ILE A 11 -24.33 -1.67 11.60
N HIS A 12 -23.89 -2.47 12.57
CA HIS A 12 -22.46 -2.75 12.80
C HIS A 12 -21.84 -3.78 11.84
N SER A 13 -22.58 -4.73 11.28
CA SER A 13 -22.00 -5.82 10.49
C SER A 13 -21.52 -5.43 9.08
N GLY A 14 -22.06 -4.34 8.50
CA GLY A 14 -21.74 -3.89 7.14
C GLY A 14 -20.39 -3.16 7.01
N ARG A 15 -19.98 -2.40 8.04
CA ARG A 15 -18.71 -1.65 8.04
C ARG A 15 -17.47 -2.55 8.16
N TYR A 16 -17.53 -3.58 9.01
CA TYR A 16 -16.40 -4.51 9.16
C TYR A 16 -16.16 -5.37 7.91
N ARG A 17 -17.19 -5.65 7.11
CA ARG A 17 -17.03 -6.36 5.83
C ARG A 17 -16.38 -5.50 4.74
N SER A 18 -16.71 -4.21 4.66
CA SER A 18 -16.17 -3.34 3.60
C SER A 18 -14.67 -3.09 3.74
N ASP A 19 -14.17 -3.01 4.98
CA ASP A 19 -12.74 -2.80 5.25
C ASP A 19 -11.94 -4.07 4.93
N ASN A 20 -12.50 -5.26 5.19
CA ASN A 20 -11.89 -6.54 4.85
C ASN A 20 -11.73 -6.76 3.33
N ASP A 21 -12.70 -6.34 2.53
CA ASP A 21 -12.61 -6.44 1.06
C ASP A 21 -11.48 -5.54 0.51
N ILE A 22 -11.34 -4.33 1.04
CA ILE A 22 -10.33 -3.37 0.59
C ILE A 22 -8.93 -3.90 0.90
N GLU A 23 -8.68 -4.36 2.13
CA GLU A 23 -7.36 -4.88 2.49
C GLU A 23 -7.01 -6.13 1.68
N LYS A 24 -7.99 -7.00 1.42
CA LYS A 24 -7.81 -8.13 0.49
C LYS A 24 -7.39 -7.65 -0.91
N TYR A 25 -8.05 -6.64 -1.47
CA TYR A 25 -7.67 -6.11 -2.78
C TYR A 25 -6.31 -5.41 -2.76
N ARG A 26 -5.91 -4.77 -1.64
CA ARG A 26 -4.57 -4.18 -1.48
C ARG A 26 -3.50 -5.27 -1.47
N LEU A 27 -3.73 -6.39 -0.79
CA LEU A 27 -2.84 -7.56 -0.79
C LEU A 27 -2.72 -8.20 -2.18
N GLU A 28 -3.82 -8.27 -2.92
CA GLU A 28 -3.88 -8.77 -4.30
C GLU A 28 -3.35 -7.78 -5.34
N LEU A 29 -3.01 -6.55 -4.94
CA LEU A 29 -2.60 -5.43 -5.81
C LEU A 29 -3.65 -5.13 -6.90
N ASN A 30 -4.94 -5.29 -6.55
CA ASN A 30 -6.06 -5.10 -7.45
C ASN A 30 -6.66 -3.69 -7.32
N TRP A 31 -5.92 -2.70 -7.80
CA TRP A 31 -6.23 -1.28 -7.63
C TRP A 31 -7.52 -0.84 -8.30
N THR A 32 -7.89 -1.45 -9.43
CA THR A 32 -9.15 -1.15 -10.13
C THR A 32 -10.37 -1.49 -9.27
N LYS A 33 -10.38 -2.65 -8.61
CA LYS A 33 -11.45 -3.02 -7.66
C LYS A 33 -11.52 -2.07 -6.46
N ILE A 34 -10.37 -1.61 -5.97
CA ILE A 34 -10.33 -0.62 -4.88
C ILE A 34 -10.97 0.68 -5.35
N LEU A 35 -10.53 1.23 -6.48
CA LEU A 35 -11.09 2.47 -7.05
C LEU A 35 -12.60 2.37 -7.28
N ASP A 36 -13.10 1.24 -7.77
CA ASP A 36 -14.54 1.03 -7.96
C ASP A 36 -15.29 0.94 -6.63
N LYS A 37 -14.72 0.27 -5.62
CA LYS A 37 -15.32 0.17 -4.29
C LYS A 37 -15.39 1.54 -3.59
N LEU A 38 -14.33 2.34 -3.65
CA LEU A 38 -14.23 3.63 -2.96
C LEU A 38 -15.29 4.64 -3.44
N LYS A 39 -15.75 4.55 -4.70
CA LYS A 39 -16.86 5.37 -5.24
C LYS A 39 -18.16 5.24 -4.44
N THR A 40 -18.36 4.13 -3.74
CA THR A 40 -19.59 3.81 -2.99
C THR A 40 -19.49 4.09 -1.49
N ILE A 41 -18.29 4.42 -1.00
CA ILE A 41 -18.01 4.60 0.43
C ILE A 41 -18.12 6.08 0.77
N LYS A 42 -18.62 6.38 1.98
CA LYS A 42 -18.64 7.75 2.49
C LYS A 42 -17.22 8.30 2.58
N VAL A 43 -16.97 9.46 1.95
CA VAL A 43 -15.68 10.15 1.99
C VAL A 43 -15.25 10.41 3.44
N SER A 44 -14.05 9.97 3.74
CA SER A 44 -13.29 10.22 4.97
C SER A 44 -11.83 10.42 4.58
N GLU A 45 -10.99 10.89 5.50
CA GLU A 45 -9.55 11.02 5.23
C GLU A 45 -8.89 9.65 4.98
N TYR A 46 -9.35 8.58 5.63
CA TYR A 46 -8.90 7.21 5.34
C TYR A 46 -9.27 6.79 3.90
N VAL A 47 -10.49 7.10 3.46
CA VAL A 47 -10.93 6.81 2.08
C VAL A 47 -10.13 7.63 1.06
N LYS A 48 -9.82 8.91 1.35
CA LYS A 48 -8.95 9.73 0.51
C LYS A 48 -7.54 9.16 0.41
N PHE A 49 -6.98 8.69 1.53
CA PHE A 49 -5.69 8.03 1.54
C PHE A 49 -5.67 6.78 0.66
N LEU A 50 -6.68 5.89 0.81
CA LEU A 50 -6.83 4.71 -0.03
C LEU A 50 -7.02 5.03 -1.51
N ASP A 51 -7.74 6.12 -1.82
CA ASP A 51 -7.91 6.62 -3.18
C ASP A 51 -6.58 7.10 -3.76
N GLY A 52 -5.80 7.86 -2.99
CA GLY A 52 -4.45 8.28 -3.36
C GLY A 52 -3.51 7.11 -3.60
N GLU A 53 -3.52 6.10 -2.73
CA GLU A 53 -2.74 4.87 -2.94
C GLU A 53 -3.16 4.16 -4.22
N ALA A 54 -4.45 3.89 -4.40
CA ALA A 54 -4.94 3.12 -5.54
C ALA A 54 -4.70 3.85 -6.88
N GLN A 55 -4.84 5.18 -6.92
CA GLN A 55 -4.51 5.98 -8.10
C GLN A 55 -3.01 5.94 -8.42
N LEU A 56 -2.14 6.10 -7.41
CA LEU A 56 -0.69 6.03 -7.59
C LEU A 56 -0.29 4.66 -8.13
N GLU A 57 -0.72 3.58 -7.48
CA GLU A 57 -0.30 2.23 -7.83
C GLU A 57 -0.85 1.79 -9.19
N TYR A 58 -2.09 2.19 -9.53
CA TYR A 58 -2.65 1.96 -10.85
C TYR A 58 -1.84 2.69 -11.94
N TYR A 59 -1.42 3.93 -11.69
CA TYR A 59 -0.53 4.66 -12.60
C TYR A 59 0.82 3.94 -12.76
N LEU A 60 1.44 3.51 -11.66
CA LEU A 60 2.75 2.85 -11.69
C LEU A 60 2.73 1.46 -12.34
N GLN A 61 1.58 0.78 -12.41
CA GLN A 61 1.43 -0.45 -13.20
C GLN A 61 1.54 -0.18 -14.71
N GLN A 62 1.14 1.00 -15.18
CA GLN A 62 1.24 1.40 -16.59
C GLN A 62 2.58 2.05 -16.92
N TYR A 63 3.13 2.81 -15.96
CA TYR A 63 4.37 3.55 -16.10
C TYR A 63 5.33 3.22 -14.94
N PRO A 64 6.09 2.11 -15.03
CA PRO A 64 6.99 1.68 -13.97
C PRO A 64 8.03 2.74 -13.60
N LEU A 65 8.42 2.81 -12.32
CA LEU A 65 9.36 3.81 -11.81
C LEU A 65 10.74 3.80 -12.49
N THR A 66 11.13 2.66 -13.07
CA THR A 66 12.39 2.51 -13.81
C THR A 66 12.33 3.11 -15.22
N ASP A 67 11.15 3.48 -15.71
CA ASP A 67 10.96 4.11 -17.00
C ASP A 67 10.95 5.64 -16.88
N SER A 68 12.05 6.27 -17.31
CA SER A 68 12.22 7.72 -17.26
C SER A 68 11.48 8.50 -18.36
N ARG A 69 10.83 7.83 -19.32
CA ARG A 69 10.20 8.49 -20.47
C ARG A 69 8.93 9.29 -20.10
N HIS A 70 8.32 9.00 -18.96
CA HIS A 70 7.01 9.53 -18.58
C HIS A 70 7.06 10.58 -17.46
N ILE A 71 8.23 11.18 -17.18
CA ILE A 71 8.39 12.12 -16.05
C ILE A 71 7.44 13.32 -16.13
N GLU A 72 7.30 13.96 -17.29
CA GLU A 72 6.42 15.13 -17.44
C GLU A 72 4.95 14.75 -17.25
N GLN A 73 4.55 13.60 -17.78
CA GLN A 73 3.22 13.03 -17.58
C GLN A 73 2.98 12.71 -16.10
N SER A 74 3.93 12.08 -15.41
CA SER A 74 3.83 11.80 -13.96
C SER A 74 3.62 13.06 -13.13
N ARG A 75 4.25 14.18 -13.49
CA ARG A 75 4.08 15.46 -12.79
C ARG A 75 2.67 16.01 -12.95
N ASN A 76 2.04 15.82 -14.09
CA ASN A 76 0.68 16.27 -14.35
C ASN A 76 -0.35 15.31 -13.71
N ASP A 77 -0.24 14.02 -14.00
CA ASP A 77 -1.23 13.00 -13.65
C ASP A 77 -1.25 12.71 -12.15
N LEU A 78 -0.11 12.84 -11.45
CA LEU A 78 0.00 12.54 -10.01
C LEU A 78 -0.07 13.78 -9.10
N ASN A 79 -0.28 14.98 -9.64
CA ASN A 79 -0.28 16.20 -8.84
C ASN A 79 -1.42 16.22 -7.79
N SER A 80 -2.62 15.76 -8.17
CA SER A 80 -3.75 15.63 -7.25
C SER A 80 -3.54 14.53 -6.21
N VAL A 81 -2.85 13.46 -6.60
CA VAL A 81 -2.57 12.28 -5.76
C VAL A 81 -1.70 12.64 -4.56
N GLU A 82 -0.76 13.58 -4.71
CA GLU A 82 0.10 14.05 -3.61
C GLU A 82 -0.72 14.55 -2.40
N ASN A 83 -1.80 15.29 -2.64
CA ASN A 83 -2.65 15.82 -1.57
C ASN A 83 -3.47 14.73 -0.88
N LEU A 84 -3.94 13.74 -1.64
CA LEU A 84 -4.66 12.57 -1.10
C LEU A 84 -3.75 11.75 -0.18
N LEU A 85 -2.50 11.51 -0.58
CA LEU A 85 -1.53 10.77 0.22
C LEU A 85 -1.09 11.54 1.47
N LYS A 86 -0.89 12.86 1.38
CA LYS A 86 -0.56 13.70 2.55
C LYS A 86 -1.64 13.65 3.62
N SER A 87 -2.90 13.55 3.23
CA SER A 87 -4.02 13.48 4.16
C SER A 87 -4.02 12.17 4.98
N GLY A 88 -3.39 11.12 4.44
CA GLY A 88 -3.17 9.84 5.12
C GLY A 88 -2.04 9.80 6.14
N LEU A 89 -1.15 10.80 6.18
CA LEU A 89 -0.03 10.83 7.14
C LEU A 89 -0.48 10.87 8.60
N SER A 90 -1.70 11.33 8.87
CA SER A 90 -2.31 11.32 10.21
C SER A 90 -2.93 9.96 10.59
N TYR A 91 -3.16 9.08 9.62
CA TYR A 91 -3.80 7.77 9.82
C TYR A 91 -2.79 6.64 9.81
N ASN A 92 -1.96 6.59 8.76
CA ASN A 92 -0.92 5.60 8.59
C ASN A 92 0.35 6.33 8.15
N LEU A 93 1.14 6.74 9.14
CA LEU A 93 2.34 7.54 8.92
C LEU A 93 3.33 6.80 8.02
N PHE A 94 3.59 5.53 8.29
CA PHE A 94 4.57 4.74 7.55
C PHE A 94 4.12 4.54 6.09
N ASP A 95 2.90 4.06 5.84
CA ASP A 95 2.44 3.84 4.47
C ASP A 95 2.39 5.15 3.67
N GLY A 96 1.90 6.23 4.27
CA GLY A 96 1.83 7.55 3.63
C GLY A 96 3.22 8.07 3.24
N GLN A 97 4.23 7.88 4.09
CA GLN A 97 5.61 8.24 3.76
C GLN A 97 6.15 7.39 2.61
N CYS A 98 5.90 6.07 2.62
CA CYS A 98 6.33 5.17 1.56
C CYS A 98 5.74 5.56 0.19
N LEU A 99 4.43 5.81 0.17
CA LEU A 99 3.69 6.15 -1.05
C LEU A 99 4.11 7.53 -1.58
N LEU A 100 4.34 8.51 -0.71
CA LEU A 100 4.88 9.81 -1.12
C LEU A 100 6.29 9.68 -1.70
N ALA A 101 7.15 8.82 -1.15
CA ALA A 101 8.45 8.56 -1.74
C ALA A 101 8.34 7.99 -3.17
N LYS A 102 7.46 7.00 -3.39
CA LYS A 102 7.17 6.44 -4.72
C LYS A 102 6.67 7.52 -5.70
N LEU A 103 5.72 8.35 -5.27
CA LEU A 103 5.19 9.45 -6.07
C LEU A 103 6.28 10.44 -6.47
N TYR A 104 7.12 10.89 -5.54
CA TYR A 104 8.18 11.84 -5.85
C TYR A 104 9.26 11.25 -6.76
N TYR A 105 9.55 9.95 -6.63
CA TYR A 105 10.44 9.28 -7.56
C TYR A 105 9.88 9.29 -8.98
N ALA A 106 8.59 8.93 -9.14
CA ALA A 106 7.90 8.95 -10.44
C ALA A 106 7.93 10.33 -11.13
N GLN A 107 7.91 11.40 -10.33
CA GLN A 107 7.97 12.79 -10.79
C GLN A 107 9.41 13.32 -10.97
N ALA A 108 10.43 12.47 -10.78
CA ALA A 108 11.84 12.83 -10.75
C ALA A 108 12.20 13.93 -9.72
N ARG A 109 11.43 14.01 -8.61
CA ARG A 109 11.66 14.91 -7.46
C ARG A 109 12.53 14.19 -6.42
N TYR A 110 13.76 13.84 -6.81
CA TYR A 110 14.60 12.90 -6.06
C TYR A 110 14.98 13.36 -4.66
N ASP A 111 15.11 14.66 -4.41
CA ASP A 111 15.45 15.14 -3.07
C ASP A 111 14.30 14.95 -2.08
N GLN A 112 13.06 15.21 -2.51
CA GLN A 112 11.88 14.91 -1.71
C GLN A 112 11.66 13.42 -1.56
N CYS A 113 11.91 12.65 -2.62
CA CYS A 113 11.91 11.19 -2.55
C CYS A 113 12.86 10.70 -1.46
N LEU A 114 14.11 11.16 -1.44
CA LEU A 114 15.08 10.82 -0.40
C LEU A 114 14.57 11.19 1.00
N THR A 115 14.03 12.40 1.17
CA THR A 115 13.46 12.83 2.46
C THR A 115 12.44 11.81 2.96
N TYR A 116 11.50 11.40 2.11
CA TYR A 116 10.45 10.46 2.51
C TYR A 116 10.94 9.01 2.65
N VAL A 117 11.93 8.57 1.86
CA VAL A 117 12.63 7.29 2.08
C VAL A 117 13.26 7.27 3.47
N ASN A 118 14.00 8.32 3.84
CA ASN A 118 14.64 8.41 5.16
C ASN A 118 13.61 8.46 6.30
N LEU A 119 12.51 9.18 6.11
CA LEU A 119 11.43 9.20 7.11
C LEU A 119 10.83 7.81 7.31
N ALA A 120 10.47 7.12 6.22
CA ALA A 120 9.87 5.79 6.27
C ALA A 120 10.81 4.76 6.93
N LEU A 121 12.10 4.76 6.57
CA LEU A 121 13.10 3.86 7.16
C LEU A 121 13.34 4.14 8.66
N ASN A 122 13.09 5.36 9.13
CA ASN A 122 13.20 5.73 10.54
C ASN A 122 11.89 5.50 11.32
N SER A 123 10.78 5.17 10.66
CA SER A 123 9.47 4.98 11.28
C SER A 123 8.87 3.60 10.96
N ILE A 124 9.71 2.59 10.75
CA ILE A 124 9.28 1.23 10.47
C ILE A 124 8.49 0.69 11.69
N PRO A 125 7.24 0.26 11.53
CA PRO A 125 6.47 -0.38 12.59
C PRO A 125 7.15 -1.68 13.07
N ASN A 126 7.16 -1.92 14.39
CA ASN A 126 7.83 -3.08 14.97
C ASN A 126 7.20 -4.41 14.53
N ASP A 127 5.90 -4.41 14.28
CA ASP A 127 5.04 -5.54 13.90
C ASP A 127 4.95 -5.75 12.38
N ILE A 128 5.66 -4.95 11.57
CA ILE A 128 5.55 -4.99 10.11
C ILE A 128 5.92 -6.36 9.51
N LYS A 129 6.68 -7.18 10.25
CA LYS A 129 7.11 -8.52 9.82
C LYS A 129 6.24 -9.65 10.38
N ASP A 130 5.27 -9.35 11.23
CA ASP A 130 4.50 -10.36 11.96
C ASP A 130 3.46 -11.04 11.05
N GLN A 131 2.92 -10.31 10.05
CA GLN A 131 1.97 -10.82 9.06
C GLN A 131 2.19 -10.17 7.68
N PRO A 132 1.92 -10.89 6.57
CA PRO A 132 1.88 -10.27 5.25
C PRO A 132 0.73 -9.24 5.19
N ASN A 133 1.08 -8.00 4.89
CA ASN A 133 0.15 -6.88 4.73
C ASN A 133 0.73 -5.90 3.71
N ARG A 134 -0.06 -4.92 3.27
CA ARG A 134 0.42 -3.96 2.28
C ARG A 134 1.67 -3.19 2.74
N SER A 135 1.77 -2.89 4.03
CA SER A 135 2.91 -2.19 4.64
C SER A 135 4.22 -2.96 4.50
N SER A 136 4.23 -4.28 4.68
CA SER A 136 5.46 -5.07 4.53
C SER A 136 5.97 -5.09 3.09
N LEU A 137 5.07 -5.07 2.10
CA LEU A 137 5.46 -4.86 0.71
C LEU A 137 5.99 -3.43 0.48
N LEU A 138 5.34 -2.39 1.05
CA LEU A 138 5.84 -1.01 0.97
C LEU A 138 7.26 -0.88 1.53
N LEU A 139 7.58 -1.57 2.62
CA LEU A 139 8.93 -1.58 3.17
C LEU A 139 9.95 -2.13 2.17
N ALA A 140 9.63 -3.24 1.51
CA ALA A 140 10.50 -3.80 0.47
C ALA A 140 10.70 -2.80 -0.69
N GLU A 141 9.64 -2.14 -1.13
CA GLU A 141 9.67 -1.13 -2.19
C GLU A 141 10.52 0.10 -1.79
N ILE A 142 10.51 0.50 -0.52
CA ILE A 142 11.31 1.62 -0.02
C ILE A 142 12.80 1.29 0.02
N TYR A 143 13.17 0.05 0.37
CA TYR A 143 14.55 -0.39 0.24
C TYR A 143 15.03 -0.39 -1.23
N ALA A 144 14.18 -0.79 -2.18
CA ALA A 144 14.51 -0.68 -3.61
C ALA A 144 14.69 0.78 -4.04
N LEU A 145 13.77 1.68 -3.62
CA LEU A 145 13.88 3.12 -3.89
C LEU A 145 15.16 3.72 -3.30
N ASN A 146 15.54 3.33 -2.10
CA ASN A 146 16.79 3.76 -1.49
C ASN A 146 18.00 3.33 -2.34
N GLY A 147 18.03 2.08 -2.79
CA GLY A 147 19.05 1.57 -3.71
C GLY A 147 19.13 2.38 -5.01
N LEU A 148 17.98 2.63 -5.64
CA LEU A 148 17.90 3.44 -6.87
C LEU A 148 18.41 4.87 -6.66
N LEU A 149 18.12 5.51 -5.52
CA LEU A 149 18.62 6.84 -5.20
C LEU A 149 20.13 6.86 -4.96
N LEU A 150 20.67 5.86 -4.26
CA LEU A 150 22.10 5.71 -4.02
C LEU A 150 22.87 5.50 -5.32
N GLU A 151 22.37 4.61 -6.19
CA GLU A 151 22.93 4.36 -7.51
C GLU A 151 22.95 5.63 -8.36
N LYS A 152 21.84 6.37 -8.38
CA LYS A 152 21.71 7.61 -9.15
C LYS A 152 22.67 8.71 -8.70
N ARG A 153 22.98 8.74 -7.40
CA ARG A 153 23.98 9.64 -6.81
C ARG A 153 25.42 9.12 -6.96
N LYS A 154 25.60 7.92 -7.53
CA LYS A 154 26.86 7.19 -7.61
C LYS A 154 27.53 7.07 -6.24
N ASN A 155 26.70 6.87 -5.21
CA ASN A 155 27.13 6.83 -3.83
C ASN A 155 27.24 5.38 -3.35
N ASN A 156 28.26 5.11 -2.54
CA ASN A 156 28.49 3.89 -1.78
C ASN A 156 27.85 2.61 -2.38
N LEU A 157 28.62 1.91 -3.23
CA LEU A 157 28.18 0.67 -3.88
C LEU A 157 27.72 -0.39 -2.86
N ILE A 158 28.36 -0.46 -1.68
CA ILE A 158 28.02 -1.45 -0.64
C ILE A 158 26.62 -1.16 -0.08
N GLU A 159 26.31 0.10 0.23
CA GLU A 159 24.97 0.50 0.69
C GLU A 159 23.90 0.32 -0.39
N THR A 160 24.26 0.55 -1.65
CA THR A 160 23.38 0.31 -2.81
C THR A 160 23.00 -1.16 -2.89
N ILE A 161 23.99 -2.06 -2.91
CA ILE A 161 23.79 -3.52 -2.94
C ILE A 161 22.96 -3.97 -1.73
N LYS A 162 23.33 -3.52 -0.52
CA LYS A 162 22.60 -3.85 0.70
C LYS A 162 21.12 -3.46 0.61
N SER A 163 20.83 -2.27 0.08
CA SER A 163 19.44 -1.80 -0.06
C SER A 163 18.64 -2.70 -1.01
N PHE A 164 19.23 -3.13 -2.13
CA PHE A 164 18.57 -4.08 -3.02
C PHE A 164 18.42 -5.48 -2.40
N ASP A 165 19.43 -5.96 -1.66
CA ASP A 165 19.35 -7.24 -0.96
C ASP A 165 18.23 -7.26 0.09
N ASP A 166 18.11 -6.20 0.88
CA ASP A 166 17.06 -6.05 1.89
C ASP A 166 15.68 -5.99 1.24
N SER A 167 15.54 -5.27 0.12
CA SER A 167 14.32 -5.26 -0.69
C SER A 167 13.93 -6.65 -1.17
N CYS A 168 14.86 -7.38 -1.80
CA CYS A 168 14.62 -8.73 -2.31
C CYS A 168 14.16 -9.71 -1.22
N LYS A 169 14.85 -9.72 -0.07
CA LYS A 169 14.50 -10.61 1.06
C LYS A 169 13.10 -10.34 1.59
N LEU A 170 12.73 -9.05 1.71
CA LEU A 170 11.40 -8.66 2.19
C LEU A 170 10.31 -9.01 1.18
N SER A 171 10.52 -8.75 -0.11
CA SER A 171 9.59 -9.15 -1.16
C SER A 171 9.37 -10.66 -1.21
N GLN A 172 10.45 -11.45 -1.12
CA GLN A 172 10.35 -12.92 -1.05
C GLN A 172 9.52 -13.38 0.14
N THR A 173 9.78 -12.80 1.32
CA THR A 173 9.03 -13.12 2.54
C THR A 173 7.54 -12.78 2.38
N TYR A 174 7.23 -11.60 1.84
CA TYR A 174 5.86 -11.17 1.57
C TYR A 174 5.14 -12.13 0.63
N TYR A 175 5.71 -12.43 -0.54
CA TYR A 175 5.05 -13.29 -1.53
C TYR A 175 4.87 -14.73 -1.05
N ALA A 176 5.86 -15.29 -0.34
CA ALA A 176 5.74 -16.63 0.26
C ALA A 176 4.58 -16.69 1.29
N ALA A 177 4.41 -15.64 2.08
CA ALA A 177 3.35 -15.57 3.08
C ALA A 177 1.95 -15.35 2.44
N VAL A 178 1.87 -14.55 1.37
CA VAL A 178 0.64 -14.38 0.57
C VAL A 178 0.24 -15.68 -0.16
N GLU A 179 1.20 -16.45 -0.67
CA GLU A 179 0.93 -17.74 -1.31
C GLU A 179 0.41 -18.75 -0.28
N LYS A 180 1.06 -18.84 0.89
CA LYS A 180 0.61 -19.70 1.99
C LYS A 180 -0.81 -19.37 2.47
N SER A 181 -1.18 -18.09 2.53
CA SER A 181 -2.53 -17.70 2.97
C SER A 181 -3.61 -18.09 1.95
N LYS A 182 -3.31 -18.05 0.65
CA LYS A 182 -4.21 -18.56 -0.40
C LYS A 182 -4.45 -20.07 -0.28
N HIS A 183 -3.39 -20.85 -0.03
CA HIS A 183 -3.53 -22.30 0.17
C HIS A 183 -4.39 -22.63 1.39
N LEU A 184 -4.14 -21.99 2.54
CA LEU A 184 -4.95 -22.17 3.74
C LEU A 184 -6.43 -21.81 3.53
N SER A 185 -6.74 -20.81 2.69
CA SER A 185 -8.12 -20.46 2.37
C SER A 185 -8.83 -21.48 1.48
N ASN A 186 -8.10 -22.15 0.59
CA ASN A 186 -8.65 -23.19 -0.29
C ASN A 186 -8.84 -24.52 0.45
N ASP A 187 -7.90 -24.90 1.32
CA ASP A 187 -8.00 -26.14 2.10
C ASP A 187 -9.20 -26.12 3.07
N ASN A 188 -9.56 -24.94 3.59
CA ASN A 188 -10.75 -24.79 4.45
C ASN A 188 -12.07 -24.90 3.67
N LEU A 189 -12.09 -24.49 2.39
CA LEU A 189 -13.26 -24.67 1.51
C LEU A 189 -13.48 -26.15 1.15
N ASP A 190 -12.40 -26.90 0.98
CA ASP A 190 -12.49 -28.34 0.69
C ASP A 190 -12.98 -29.15 1.90
N ILE A 191 -12.63 -28.75 3.12
CA ILE A 191 -13.13 -29.38 4.35
C ILE A 191 -14.62 -29.08 4.56
N GLU A 192 -15.07 -27.82 4.37
CA GLU A 192 -16.50 -27.48 4.51
C GLU A 192 -17.37 -28.17 3.44
N ASN A 193 -16.87 -28.32 2.21
CA ASN A 193 -17.59 -29.01 1.14
C ASN A 193 -17.54 -30.55 1.26
N SER A 194 -16.61 -31.10 2.05
CA SER A 194 -16.53 -32.55 2.33
C SER A 194 -17.41 -32.98 3.52
N LEU A 195 -18.04 -32.02 4.22
CA LEU A 195 -18.90 -32.23 5.38
C LEU A 195 -20.41 -32.06 5.06
N ILE A 196 -20.78 -31.95 3.78
CA ILE A 196 -22.16 -31.92 3.27
C ILE A 196 -22.42 -33.19 2.45
#